data_AF-A0A089HTP0-F1
#
_entry.id   AF-A0A089HTP0-F1
#
_cell.length_a   1.000
_cell.length_b   1.000
_cell.length_c   1.000
_cell.angle_alpha   90.00
_cell.angle_beta   90.00
_cell.angle_gamma   90.00
#
_symmetry.space_group_name_H-M   'P 1'
#
loop_
_entity.id
_entity.type
_entity.pdbx_description
1 polymer ?
#
loop_
_entity_poly.entity_id
_entity_poly.type
_entity_poly.pdbx_seq_one_letter_code
_entity_poly.pdbx_strand_id
1 'polypeptide(L)'
;MISLPGIKTDFKPAPPKPVDTTATDLINPDFETGDLTGWTVVSGNAFSDKHVSQEKKFFGVLPFNHSGTYHLWGYNEEAGGDAATGILKSGNFKVSGSGEISFLMGGGNDYENLYVALVRASDDQVLLKTTNVGFEDDETYRRMTLDASGYLGEVVYIKVVDTATGGWGHLNVDDFKVQ
;
A
#
# COMPACT_ATOMS: atom_id res chain seq x y z
N MET A 1 6.08 40.46 30.81
CA MET A 1 5.75 39.98 29.45
C MET A 1 6.99 40.10 28.60
N ILE A 2 7.53 38.99 28.09
CA ILE A 2 8.67 38.99 27.15
C ILE A 2 8.11 38.44 25.84
N SER A 3 8.13 39.26 24.79
CA SER A 3 7.75 38.88 23.44
C SER A 3 8.94 38.20 22.77
N LEU A 4 8.77 36.97 22.28
CA LEU A 4 9.75 36.28 21.46
C LEU A 4 9.60 36.70 19.97
N PRO A 5 10.69 36.87 19.22
CA PRO A 5 10.60 37.24 17.80
C PRO A 5 10.05 36.06 17.00
N GLY A 6 9.04 36.32 16.16
CA GLY A 6 8.51 35.33 15.23
C GLY A 6 9.55 34.94 14.18
N ILE A 7 9.90 33.66 14.14
CA ILE A 7 10.68 33.07 13.04
C ILE A 7 9.77 33.05 11.80
N LYS A 8 10.01 33.94 10.85
CA LYS A 8 9.48 33.78 9.49
C LYS A 8 10.32 32.72 8.79
N THR A 9 9.81 31.50 8.69
CA THR A 9 10.42 30.48 7.84
C THR A 9 9.89 30.65 6.42
N ASP A 10 10.64 31.32 5.56
CA ASP A 10 10.40 31.34 4.12
C ASP A 10 10.82 29.97 3.54
N PHE A 11 10.04 28.92 3.81
CA PHE A 11 10.22 27.61 3.18
C PHE A 11 9.79 27.71 1.72
N LYS A 12 10.76 27.84 0.82
CA LYS A 12 10.53 27.55 -0.59
C LYS A 12 10.45 26.03 -0.75
N PRO A 13 9.34 25.47 -1.27
CA PRO A 13 9.25 24.03 -1.53
C PRO A 13 10.42 23.58 -2.41
N ALA A 14 10.93 22.37 -2.14
CA ALA A 14 11.88 21.76 -3.04
C ALA A 14 11.26 21.66 -4.45
N PRO A 15 12.03 21.87 -5.52
CA PRO A 15 11.53 21.68 -6.87
C PRO A 15 11.04 20.22 -7.03
N PRO A 16 10.01 19.98 -7.86
CA PRO A 16 9.49 18.65 -8.08
C PRO A 16 10.59 17.70 -8.56
N LYS A 17 10.60 16.48 -8.04
CA LYS A 17 11.43 15.39 -8.55
C LYS A 17 11.04 15.11 -10.00
N PRO A 18 12.02 14.86 -10.90
CA PRO A 18 11.72 14.36 -12.24
C PRO A 18 10.94 13.04 -12.14
N VAL A 19 9.77 12.98 -12.76
CA VAL A 19 8.92 11.79 -12.81
C VAL A 19 8.85 11.28 -14.24
N ASP A 20 9.03 9.97 -14.43
CA ASP A 20 8.70 9.33 -15.71
C ASP A 20 7.17 9.38 -15.92
N THR A 21 6.75 10.16 -16.93
CA THR A 21 5.34 10.34 -17.27
C THR A 21 4.83 9.35 -18.31
N THR A 22 5.64 8.38 -18.73
CA THR A 22 5.26 7.39 -19.74
C THR A 22 4.51 6.20 -19.16
N ALA A 23 4.56 6.00 -17.84
CA ALA A 23 3.84 4.94 -17.17
C ALA A 23 2.33 5.21 -17.16
N THR A 24 1.58 4.37 -17.89
CA THR A 24 0.12 4.46 -17.98
C THR A 24 -0.56 3.61 -16.93
N ASP A 25 -0.08 2.39 -16.73
CA ASP A 25 -0.76 1.35 -15.95
C ASP A 25 0.11 0.81 -14.82
N LEU A 26 -0.55 0.30 -13.77
CA LEU A 26 0.11 -0.38 -12.67
C LEU A 26 0.52 -1.80 -13.12
N ILE A 27 1.81 -2.13 -12.98
CA ILE A 27 2.36 -3.44 -13.33
C ILE A 27 2.09 -4.43 -12.19
N ASN A 28 1.62 -5.63 -12.54
CA ASN A 28 1.34 -6.72 -11.59
C ASN A 28 0.48 -6.26 -10.41
N PRO A 29 -0.70 -5.66 -10.69
CA PRO A 29 -1.55 -5.07 -9.65
C PRO A 29 -2.23 -6.12 -8.76
N ASP A 30 -2.22 -7.38 -9.16
CA ASP A 30 -2.87 -8.52 -8.53
C ASP A 30 -1.87 -9.60 -8.09
N PHE A 31 -0.57 -9.34 -8.21
CA PHE A 31 0.50 -10.27 -7.82
C PHE A 31 0.51 -11.62 -8.57
N GLU A 32 -0.24 -11.76 -9.67
CA GLU A 32 -0.38 -13.01 -10.42
C GLU A 32 0.90 -13.45 -11.16
N THR A 33 1.95 -12.62 -11.19
CA THR A 33 3.28 -13.07 -11.61
C THR A 33 3.93 -14.05 -10.62
N GLY A 34 3.39 -14.17 -9.40
CA GLY A 34 3.93 -15.01 -8.33
C GLY A 34 5.13 -14.40 -7.61
N ASP A 35 5.39 -13.11 -7.83
CA ASP A 35 6.48 -12.35 -7.23
C ASP A 35 6.13 -10.85 -7.14
N LEU A 36 7.06 -10.05 -6.63
CA LEU A 36 6.91 -8.59 -6.53
C LEU A 36 7.29 -7.84 -7.81
N THR A 37 7.23 -8.47 -8.99
CA THR A 37 7.50 -7.77 -10.27
C THR A 37 6.68 -6.49 -10.35
N GLY A 38 7.32 -5.36 -10.69
CA GLY A 38 6.66 -4.05 -10.73
C GLY A 38 6.51 -3.35 -9.37
N TRP A 39 6.89 -4.01 -8.27
CA TRP A 39 6.92 -3.45 -6.93
C TRP A 39 8.36 -3.43 -6.38
N THR A 40 8.63 -2.54 -5.44
CA THR A 40 9.94 -2.32 -4.83
C THR A 40 9.79 -2.34 -3.32
N VAL A 41 10.54 -3.22 -2.67
CA VAL A 41 10.72 -3.20 -1.21
C VAL A 41 11.61 -2.00 -0.88
N VAL A 42 11.02 -0.97 -0.29
CA VAL A 42 11.73 0.27 0.07
C VAL A 42 12.54 0.06 1.36
N SER A 43 12.01 -0.72 2.29
CA SER A 43 12.66 -0.99 3.57
C SER A 43 12.06 -2.22 4.25
N GLY A 44 12.81 -2.78 5.18
CA GLY A 44 12.34 -3.83 6.09
C GLY A 44 12.28 -5.22 5.45
N ASN A 45 11.54 -6.11 6.10
CA ASN A 45 11.43 -7.52 5.75
C ASN A 45 9.98 -8.05 5.72
N ALA A 46 8.97 -7.21 5.95
CA ALA A 46 7.54 -7.60 5.83
C ALA A 46 7.11 -7.94 4.39
N PHE A 47 7.92 -7.58 3.39
CA PHE A 47 7.60 -7.81 1.98
C PHE A 47 8.79 -8.43 1.24
N SER A 48 8.50 -9.47 0.46
CA SER A 48 9.43 -10.17 -0.44
C SER A 48 8.61 -11.12 -1.31
N ASP A 49 9.21 -11.75 -2.31
CA ASP A 49 8.51 -12.75 -3.14
C ASP A 49 7.97 -13.93 -2.32
N LYS A 50 8.53 -14.20 -1.13
CA LYS A 50 8.00 -15.21 -0.21
C LYS A 50 6.63 -14.85 0.37
N HIS A 51 6.25 -13.58 0.36
CA HIS A 51 4.93 -13.13 0.82
C HIS A 51 3.88 -13.20 -0.29
N VAL A 52 4.28 -13.45 -1.54
CA VAL A 52 3.34 -13.70 -2.64
C VAL A 52 2.94 -15.19 -2.59
N SER A 53 1.80 -15.45 -1.98
CA SER A 53 1.34 -16.77 -1.57
C SER A 53 0.27 -17.32 -2.51
N GLN A 54 0.11 -18.64 -2.52
CA GLN A 54 -1.02 -19.34 -3.15
C GLN A 54 -2.00 -19.92 -2.11
N GLU A 55 -1.79 -19.59 -0.84
CA GLU A 55 -2.57 -20.14 0.27
C GLU A 55 -4.01 -19.65 0.24
N LYS A 56 -4.95 -20.57 0.04
CA LYS A 56 -6.36 -20.20 -0.11
C LYS A 56 -7.05 -19.95 1.23
N LYS A 57 -6.43 -20.37 2.33
CA LYS A 57 -7.05 -20.38 3.66
C LYS A 57 -6.11 -19.90 4.76
N PHE A 58 -6.67 -19.18 5.71
CA PHE A 58 -6.05 -18.87 6.99
C PHE A 58 -6.65 -19.71 8.11
N PHE A 59 -5.91 -19.83 9.21
CA PHE A 59 -6.21 -20.77 10.32
C PHE A 59 -6.51 -22.20 9.83
N GLY A 60 -6.00 -22.58 8.65
CA GLY A 60 -6.23 -23.85 7.97
C GLY A 60 -7.65 -24.09 7.45
N VAL A 61 -8.62 -23.21 7.72
CA VAL A 61 -10.05 -23.50 7.50
C VAL A 61 -10.84 -22.39 6.80
N LEU A 62 -10.56 -21.11 7.10
CA LEU A 62 -11.33 -19.98 6.57
C LEU A 62 -10.67 -19.42 5.30
N PRO A 63 -11.44 -19.02 4.27
CA PRO A 63 -10.87 -18.53 3.01
C PRO A 63 -10.41 -17.08 3.12
N PHE A 64 -9.25 -16.76 2.54
CA PHE A 64 -8.82 -15.36 2.39
C PHE A 64 -9.76 -14.55 1.51
N ASN A 65 -10.43 -15.17 0.54
CA ASN A 65 -11.19 -14.49 -0.53
C ASN A 65 -10.32 -13.56 -1.39
N HIS A 66 -9.07 -13.97 -1.62
CA HIS A 66 -8.20 -13.34 -2.61
C HIS A 66 -8.74 -13.56 -4.05
N SER A 67 -8.27 -12.72 -4.98
CA SER A 67 -8.49 -12.89 -6.42
C SER A 67 -7.44 -13.84 -7.00
N GLY A 68 -7.75 -14.49 -8.12
CA GLY A 68 -6.75 -15.26 -8.86
C GLY A 68 -6.10 -16.41 -8.07
N THR A 69 -4.80 -16.58 -8.30
CA THR A 69 -3.96 -17.65 -7.73
C THR A 69 -3.06 -17.12 -6.63
N TYR A 70 -2.52 -15.92 -6.82
CA TYR A 70 -1.52 -15.34 -5.94
C TYR A 70 -2.10 -14.14 -5.19
N HIS A 71 -1.53 -13.87 -4.02
CA HIS A 71 -1.88 -12.71 -3.22
C HIS A 71 -0.74 -12.36 -2.27
N LEU A 72 -0.60 -11.09 -1.90
CA LEU A 72 0.40 -10.69 -0.92
C LEU A 72 -0.13 -10.92 0.50
N TRP A 73 0.39 -11.95 1.17
CA TRP A 73 0.10 -12.29 2.56
C TRP A 73 1.27 -11.87 3.46
N GLY A 74 1.14 -10.71 4.11
CA GLY A 74 2.19 -10.10 4.92
C GLY A 74 2.51 -10.85 6.21
N TYR A 75 1.56 -11.62 6.75
CA TYR A 75 1.83 -12.40 7.98
C TYR A 75 2.85 -13.52 7.76
N ASN A 76 2.91 -14.16 6.59
CA ASN A 76 3.62 -15.43 6.35
C ASN A 76 4.62 -15.82 7.47
N GLU A 77 4.23 -16.79 8.31
CA GLU A 77 4.97 -17.17 9.53
C GLU A 77 6.41 -17.58 9.24
N GLU A 78 6.66 -18.22 8.09
CA GLU A 78 8.00 -18.63 7.66
C GLU A 78 8.89 -17.46 7.22
N ALA A 79 8.30 -16.27 7.05
CA ALA A 79 8.96 -15.07 6.53
C ALA A 79 8.95 -13.87 7.50
N GLY A 80 8.38 -14.01 8.71
CA GLY A 80 8.58 -13.05 9.78
C GLY A 80 7.39 -12.83 10.71
N GLY A 81 6.17 -13.24 10.32
CA GLY A 81 5.01 -13.03 11.18
C GLY A 81 4.65 -11.56 11.35
N ASP A 82 3.81 -11.35 12.35
CA ASP A 82 3.44 -10.07 12.98
C ASP A 82 4.62 -9.20 13.50
N ALA A 83 5.85 -9.72 13.47
CA ALA A 83 7.04 -9.00 13.93
C ALA A 83 7.80 -8.34 12.77
N ALA A 84 7.51 -8.72 11.53
CA ALA A 84 8.13 -8.10 10.37
C ALA A 84 7.59 -6.69 10.17
N THR A 85 8.42 -5.79 9.65
CA THR A 85 8.00 -4.44 9.25
C THR A 85 8.59 -4.12 7.90
N GLY A 86 7.98 -3.21 7.14
CA GLY A 86 8.47 -2.80 5.85
C GLY A 86 7.59 -1.80 5.13
N ILE A 87 8.12 -1.34 4.00
CA ILE A 87 7.40 -0.48 3.07
C ILE A 87 7.55 -1.09 1.69
N LEU A 88 6.41 -1.32 1.03
CA LEU A 88 6.35 -1.72 -0.36
C LEU A 88 5.86 -0.53 -1.21
N LYS A 89 6.48 -0.34 -2.36
CA LYS A 89 6.12 0.72 -3.31
C LYS A 89 5.87 0.11 -4.68
N SER A 90 4.76 0.43 -5.32
CA SER A 90 4.54 0.06 -6.71
C SER A 90 5.41 0.89 -7.68
N GLY A 91 5.48 0.45 -8.92
CA GLY A 91 5.80 1.31 -10.05
C GLY A 91 4.84 2.51 -10.12
N ASN A 92 5.31 3.60 -10.74
CA ASN A 92 4.47 4.75 -10.97
C ASN A 92 3.39 4.42 -12.01
N PHE A 93 2.24 5.06 -11.92
CA PHE A 93 1.18 5.04 -12.92
C PHE A 93 0.45 6.38 -12.93
N LYS A 94 -0.37 6.63 -13.94
CA LYS A 94 -1.14 7.87 -14.07
C LYS A 94 -2.58 7.65 -13.62
N VAL A 95 -3.09 8.53 -12.75
CA VAL A 95 -4.53 8.49 -12.40
C VAL A 95 -5.32 8.84 -13.67
N SER A 96 -6.24 7.97 -14.06
CA SER A 96 -7.02 8.11 -15.30
C SER A 96 -8.50 7.78 -15.06
N GLY A 97 -9.29 7.74 -16.14
CA GLY A 97 -10.74 7.47 -16.16
C GLY A 97 -11.54 8.13 -15.03
N SER A 98 -12.09 7.33 -14.12
CA SER A 98 -12.93 7.82 -13.01
C SER A 98 -12.10 8.36 -11.84
N GLY A 99 -10.86 7.89 -11.69
CA GLY A 99 -10.02 8.13 -10.53
C GLY A 99 -10.39 7.24 -9.34
N GLU A 100 -11.26 6.23 -9.52
CA GLU A 100 -11.52 5.25 -8.47
C GLU A 100 -10.38 4.25 -8.42
N ILE A 101 -9.77 4.12 -7.24
CA ILE A 101 -8.76 3.09 -6.98
C ILE A 101 -9.33 2.12 -5.96
N SER A 102 -9.41 0.84 -6.32
CA SER A 102 -9.89 -0.19 -5.38
C SER A 102 -8.94 -1.37 -5.30
N PHE A 103 -8.91 -2.04 -4.15
CA PHE A 103 -8.01 -3.17 -3.90
C PHE A 103 -8.58 -4.04 -2.78
N LEU A 104 -8.16 -5.30 -2.74
CA LEU A 104 -8.44 -6.20 -1.63
C LEU A 104 -7.42 -5.97 -0.50
N MET A 105 -7.90 -5.96 0.74
CA MET A 105 -7.08 -5.77 1.93
C MET A 105 -7.53 -6.69 3.07
N GLY A 106 -6.55 -7.27 3.77
CA GLY A 106 -6.71 -8.00 5.03
C GLY A 106 -5.59 -7.63 6.02
N GLY A 107 -5.49 -8.37 7.12
CA GLY A 107 -4.54 -8.09 8.20
C GLY A 107 -5.03 -7.01 9.17
N GLY A 108 -4.13 -6.36 9.90
CA GLY A 108 -4.48 -5.40 10.95
C GLY A 108 -5.06 -4.07 10.46
N ASN A 109 -5.53 -3.25 11.40
CA ASN A 109 -6.31 -2.03 11.14
C ASN A 109 -5.74 -0.75 11.80
N ASP A 110 -4.45 -0.73 12.11
CA ASP A 110 -3.78 0.45 12.66
C ASP A 110 -3.58 1.51 11.57
N TYR A 111 -4.41 2.56 11.57
CA TYR A 111 -4.36 3.63 10.57
C TYR A 111 -3.03 4.39 10.48
N GLU A 112 -2.23 4.41 11.55
CA GLU A 112 -0.95 5.10 11.56
C GLU A 112 0.21 4.20 11.12
N ASN A 113 0.12 2.90 11.38
CA ASN A 113 1.25 1.98 11.16
C ASN A 113 1.00 0.90 10.10
N LEU A 114 -0.26 0.62 9.75
CA LEU A 114 -0.72 -0.39 8.78
C LEU A 114 -1.65 0.29 7.77
N TYR A 115 -1.11 0.79 6.65
CA TYR A 115 -1.95 1.44 5.65
C TYR A 115 -1.48 1.27 4.21
N VAL A 116 -2.44 1.40 3.29
CA VAL A 116 -2.19 1.63 1.87
C VAL A 116 -2.43 3.10 1.55
N ALA A 117 -1.49 3.71 0.84
CA ALA A 117 -1.53 5.10 0.45
C ALA A 117 -1.35 5.30 -1.06
N LEU A 118 -2.05 6.30 -1.59
CA LEU A 118 -1.78 6.90 -2.89
C LEU A 118 -0.82 8.07 -2.70
N VAL A 119 0.31 8.05 -3.38
CA VAL A 119 1.38 9.03 -3.18
C VAL A 119 1.73 9.71 -4.51
N ARG A 120 1.82 11.05 -4.52
CA ARG A 120 2.26 11.79 -5.72
C ARG A 120 3.74 11.54 -5.95
N ALA A 121 4.10 11.17 -7.18
CA ALA A 121 5.47 10.78 -7.50
C ALA A 121 6.46 11.96 -7.54
N SER A 122 5.97 13.19 -7.72
CA SER A 122 6.80 14.38 -7.92
C SER A 122 7.34 14.98 -6.62
N ASP A 123 6.70 14.74 -5.48
CA ASP A 123 7.06 15.31 -4.18
C ASP A 123 6.94 14.31 -3.02
N ASP A 124 6.59 13.05 -3.31
CA ASP A 124 6.30 12.00 -2.33
C ASP A 124 5.20 12.39 -1.31
N GLN A 125 4.31 13.31 -1.67
CA GLN A 125 3.17 13.69 -0.84
C GLN A 125 2.12 12.58 -0.82
N VAL A 126 1.75 12.11 0.37
CA VAL A 126 0.59 11.22 0.56
C VAL A 126 -0.67 12.03 0.25
N LEU A 127 -1.41 11.58 -0.77
CA LEU A 127 -2.66 12.21 -1.21
C LEU A 127 -3.86 11.62 -0.47
N LEU A 128 -3.90 10.29 -0.40
CA LEU A 128 -4.97 9.50 0.21
C LEU A 128 -4.33 8.32 0.94
N LYS A 129 -4.93 7.88 2.06
CA LYS A 129 -4.57 6.62 2.72
C LYS A 129 -5.76 5.99 3.41
N THR A 130 -5.76 4.67 3.50
CA THR A 130 -6.70 3.87 4.30
C THR A 130 -6.00 2.69 4.94
N THR A 131 -6.61 2.17 6.01
CA THR A 131 -6.25 0.90 6.65
C THR A 131 -7.39 -0.11 6.47
N ASN A 132 -7.29 -1.30 7.07
CA ASN A 132 -8.33 -2.32 7.04
C ASN A 132 -9.55 -1.90 7.86
N VAL A 133 -10.42 -1.06 7.28
CA VAL A 133 -11.67 -0.62 7.91
C VAL A 133 -12.73 -1.72 8.04
N GLY A 134 -12.49 -2.88 7.41
CA GLY A 134 -13.34 -4.07 7.49
C GLY A 134 -12.77 -5.15 8.43
N PHE A 135 -11.82 -4.81 9.29
CA PHE A 135 -11.21 -5.76 10.21
C PHE A 135 -12.22 -6.38 11.18
N GLU A 136 -12.25 -7.71 11.23
CA GLU A 136 -13.15 -8.50 12.10
C GLU A 136 -12.37 -9.61 12.83
N ASP A 137 -11.13 -9.34 13.24
CA ASP A 137 -10.22 -10.33 13.84
C ASP A 137 -10.03 -11.57 12.92
N ASP A 138 -9.93 -11.32 11.60
CA ASP A 138 -9.71 -12.33 10.58
C ASP A 138 -8.78 -11.84 9.46
N GLU A 139 -8.34 -12.77 8.62
CA GLU A 139 -7.48 -12.49 7.46
C GLU A 139 -8.28 -12.29 6.17
N THR A 140 -9.62 -12.23 6.24
CA THR A 140 -10.46 -12.17 5.05
C THR A 140 -10.27 -10.83 4.34
N TYR A 141 -9.99 -10.92 3.04
CA TYR A 141 -9.80 -9.78 2.18
C TYR A 141 -11.14 -9.11 1.91
N ARG A 142 -11.16 -7.80 2.12
CA ARG A 142 -12.32 -6.94 1.85
C ARG A 142 -11.92 -5.84 0.90
N ARG A 143 -12.85 -5.43 0.03
CA ARG A 143 -12.60 -4.38 -0.96
C ARG A 143 -12.53 -3.02 -0.26
N MET A 144 -11.41 -2.34 -0.45
CA MET A 144 -11.22 -0.95 -0.08
C MET A 144 -11.27 -0.09 -1.33
N THR A 145 -11.67 1.17 -1.17
CA THR A 145 -11.75 2.15 -2.26
C THR A 145 -11.16 3.48 -1.83
N LEU A 146 -10.38 4.12 -2.71
CA LEU A 146 -9.89 5.48 -2.61
C LEU A 146 -10.47 6.29 -3.79
N ASP A 147 -11.10 7.42 -3.49
CA ASP A 147 -11.55 8.37 -4.50
C ASP A 147 -10.41 9.33 -4.85
N ALA A 148 -9.74 9.06 -5.97
CA ALA A 148 -8.67 9.89 -6.52
C ALA A 148 -9.13 10.75 -7.71
N SER A 149 -10.43 10.97 -7.89
CA SER A 149 -10.98 11.79 -8.98
C SER A 149 -10.43 13.23 -8.99
N GLY A 150 -10.06 13.77 -7.83
CA GLY A 150 -9.39 15.07 -7.69
C GLY A 150 -7.94 15.12 -8.20
N TYR A 151 -7.35 13.96 -8.53
CA TYR A 151 -5.96 13.79 -8.94
C TYR A 151 -5.82 13.25 -10.36
N LEU A 152 -6.88 13.32 -11.19
CA LEU A 152 -6.83 12.90 -12.58
C LEU A 152 -5.66 13.55 -13.33
N GLY A 153 -4.86 12.71 -13.98
CA GLY A 153 -3.69 13.13 -14.74
C GLY A 153 -2.39 13.21 -13.93
N GLU A 154 -2.45 13.17 -12.60
CA GLU A 154 -1.27 13.09 -11.74
C GLU A 154 -0.56 11.74 -11.91
N VAL A 155 0.77 11.77 -11.83
CA VAL A 155 1.58 10.55 -11.76
C VAL A 155 1.81 10.20 -10.30
N VAL A 156 1.42 9.00 -9.93
CA VAL A 156 1.31 8.52 -8.55
C VAL A 156 1.91 7.11 -8.42
N TYR A 157 2.03 6.64 -7.19
CA TYR A 157 2.32 5.24 -6.89
C TYR A 157 1.54 4.77 -5.66
N ILE A 158 1.34 3.46 -5.54
CA ILE A 158 0.81 2.83 -4.33
C ILE A 158 1.95 2.60 -3.35
N LYS A 159 1.73 2.93 -2.09
CA LYS A 159 2.63 2.65 -0.97
C LYS A 159 1.90 1.80 0.06
N VAL A 160 2.40 0.61 0.34
CA VAL A 160 1.95 -0.24 1.45
C VAL A 160 2.93 -0.03 2.60
N VAL A 161 2.41 0.32 3.77
CA VAL A 161 3.20 0.59 4.98
C VAL A 161 2.77 -0.38 6.06
N ASP A 162 3.76 -1.12 6.56
CA ASP A 162 3.62 -2.08 7.63
C ASP A 162 4.72 -1.82 8.66
N THR A 163 4.37 -1.13 9.74
CA THR A 163 5.33 -0.73 10.77
C THR A 163 4.83 -1.04 12.18
N ALA A 164 3.70 -1.75 12.27
CA ALA A 164 3.19 -2.23 13.53
C ALA A 164 3.95 -3.49 13.95
N THR A 165 4.14 -3.67 15.25
CA THR A 165 4.66 -4.90 15.81
C THR A 165 3.73 -5.33 16.93
N GLY A 166 3.17 -6.53 16.87
CA GLY A 166 2.15 -6.99 17.82
C GLY A 166 1.11 -7.86 17.11
N GLY A 167 0.10 -8.35 17.84
CA GLY A 167 -0.95 -9.15 17.21
C GLY A 167 -1.61 -8.38 16.06
N TRP A 168 -1.75 -9.04 14.90
CA TRP A 168 -2.23 -8.43 13.65
C TRP A 168 -1.32 -7.33 13.10
N GLY A 169 -0.04 -7.34 13.48
CA GLY A 169 1.00 -6.44 12.99
C GLY A 169 1.45 -6.80 11.58
N HIS A 170 0.51 -6.90 10.64
CA HIS A 170 0.80 -7.13 9.24
C HIS A 170 -0.30 -6.56 8.33
N LEU A 171 0.04 -6.32 7.05
CA LEU A 171 -0.95 -6.06 6.00
C LEU A 171 -0.93 -7.12 4.91
N ASN A 172 -2.14 -7.43 4.42
CA ASN A 172 -2.34 -8.26 3.24
C ASN A 172 -3.01 -7.43 2.14
N VAL A 173 -2.57 -7.58 0.89
CA VAL A 173 -3.16 -6.83 -0.24
C VAL A 173 -3.21 -7.66 -1.52
N ASP A 174 -4.15 -7.34 -2.40
CA ASP A 174 -4.36 -8.00 -3.69
C ASP A 174 -5.28 -7.17 -4.61
N ASP A 175 -5.34 -7.54 -5.90
CA ASP A 175 -6.32 -7.11 -6.91
C ASP A 175 -6.53 -5.58 -6.96
N PHE A 176 -5.43 -4.83 -7.11
CA PHE A 176 -5.49 -3.39 -7.32
C PHE A 176 -6.13 -3.07 -8.68
N LYS A 177 -7.05 -2.11 -8.70
CA LYS A 177 -7.72 -1.60 -9.89
C LYS A 177 -7.57 -0.09 -9.89
N VAL A 178 -6.94 0.44 -10.94
CA VAL A 178 -6.54 1.85 -11.04
C VAL A 178 -7.09 2.45 -12.35
N GLN A 179 -8.34 2.92 -12.35
CA GLN A 179 -8.98 3.46 -13.56
C GLN A 179 -9.92 4.65 -13.33
#